data_AF-A0A2U1S798-F1
#
_entry.id   AF-A0A2U1S798-F1
#
_cell.length_a   1.000
_cell.length_b   1.000
_cell.length_c   1.000
_cell.angle_alpha   90.00
_cell.angle_beta   90.00
_cell.angle_gamma   90.00
#
_symmetry.space_group_name_H-M   'P 1'
#
loop_
_entity.id
_entity.type
_entity.pdbx_description
1 polymer ?
#
loop_
_entity_poly.entity_id
_entity_poly.type
_entity_poly.pdbx_seq_one_letter_code
_entity_poly.pdbx_strand_id
1 'polypeptide(L)'
;MNLPSEQIWLVLVKLLTDLKKKNHEIPHEFNSDLALARSSINTYKRDPTHPEMINALANADMTLNRIQESLITMAEEEGEEYLDKWLDYLKRATKGETVFEMPQSRSKFLINTPPGMSSGRITLKNPLAEERVNEIAEWNGLIIEFDDDCTVALYGDKDKVQHGLKEMGPFFSE
;
A
#
# COMPACT_ATOMS: atom_id res chain seq x y z
N MET A 1 10.55 -9.60 -7.91
CA MET A 1 10.12 -9.30 -9.29
C MET A 1 8.80 -8.54 -9.21
N ASN A 2 8.66 -7.42 -9.91
CA ASN A 2 7.37 -6.75 -10.07
C ASN A 2 6.58 -7.53 -11.12
N LEU A 3 5.39 -8.01 -10.77
CA LEU A 3 4.54 -8.75 -11.70
C LEU A 3 3.80 -7.75 -12.62
N PRO A 4 3.55 -8.08 -13.90
CA PRO A 4 2.73 -7.23 -14.76
C PRO A 4 1.37 -6.90 -14.13
N SER A 5 0.70 -7.88 -13.51
CA SER A 5 -0.57 -7.70 -12.78
C SER A 5 -0.48 -6.69 -11.64
N GLU A 6 0.68 -6.53 -11.01
CA GLU A 6 0.89 -5.54 -9.94
C GLU A 6 0.94 -4.10 -10.49
N GLN A 7 1.56 -3.91 -11.66
CA GLN A 7 1.55 -2.61 -12.34
C GLN A 7 0.19 -2.30 -12.95
N ILE A 8 -0.48 -3.27 -13.56
CA ILE A 8 -1.86 -3.11 -14.08
C ILE A 8 -2.79 -2.68 -12.95
N TRP A 9 -2.75 -3.36 -11.80
CA TRP A 9 -3.51 -2.96 -10.62
C TRP A 9 -3.25 -1.50 -10.21
N LEU A 10 -1.98 -1.06 -10.19
CA LEU A 10 -1.64 0.30 -9.79
C LEU A 10 -2.13 1.35 -10.81
N VAL A 11 -2.06 1.04 -12.10
CA VAL A 11 -2.62 1.88 -13.17
C VAL A 11 -4.14 2.01 -12.98
N LEU A 12 -4.85 0.92 -12.73
CA LEU A 12 -6.31 0.92 -12.52
C LEU A 12 -6.71 1.69 -11.25
N VAL A 13 -5.97 1.57 -10.15
CA VAL A 13 -6.21 2.37 -8.93
C VAL A 13 -6.06 3.86 -9.23
N LYS A 14 -5.04 4.25 -10.00
CA LYS A 14 -4.83 5.65 -10.37
C LYS A 14 -5.92 6.16 -11.33
N LEU A 15 -6.31 5.37 -12.32
CA LEU A 15 -7.39 5.69 -13.25
C LEU A 15 -8.71 5.89 -12.50
N LEU A 16 -9.07 4.94 -11.64
CA LEU A 16 -10.26 5.04 -10.79
C LEU A 16 -10.24 6.30 -9.93
N THR A 17 -9.08 6.62 -9.34
CA THR A 17 -8.93 7.82 -8.50
C THR A 17 -9.08 9.10 -9.33
N ASP A 18 -8.55 9.14 -10.55
CA ASP A 18 -8.67 10.31 -11.43
C ASP A 18 -10.10 10.50 -11.93
N LEU A 19 -10.77 9.42 -12.34
CA LEU A 19 -12.20 9.44 -12.72
C LEU A 19 -13.09 9.90 -11.56
N LYS A 20 -12.84 9.43 -10.33
CA LYS A 20 -13.54 9.94 -9.14
C LYS A 20 -13.36 11.46 -8.96
N LYS A 21 -12.16 12.00 -9.19
CA LYS A 21 -11.91 13.45 -9.12
C LYS A 21 -12.63 14.23 -10.21
N LYS A 22 -12.89 13.58 -11.35
CA LYS A 22 -13.67 14.10 -12.48
C LYS A 22 -15.19 13.93 -12.30
N ASN A 23 -15.64 13.48 -11.12
CA ASN A 23 -17.06 13.26 -10.75
C ASN A 23 -17.77 12.12 -11.49
N HIS A 24 -17.02 11.13 -11.98
CA HIS A 24 -17.63 9.89 -12.48
C HIS A 24 -18.26 9.07 -11.35
N GLU A 25 -19.45 8.52 -11.59
CA GLU A 25 -20.10 7.58 -10.67
C GLU A 25 -19.45 6.20 -10.78
N ILE A 26 -18.47 5.95 -9.92
CA ILE A 26 -17.74 4.68 -9.88
C ILE A 26 -18.46 3.70 -8.96
N PRO A 27 -18.73 2.45 -9.41
CA PRO A 27 -19.31 1.42 -8.56
C PRO A 27 -18.49 1.18 -7.28
N HIS A 28 -19.19 1.07 -6.14
CA HIS A 28 -18.52 0.99 -4.83
C HIS A 28 -17.65 -0.27 -4.70
N GLU A 29 -18.09 -1.36 -5.33
CA GLU A 29 -17.42 -2.67 -5.33
C GLU A 29 -16.02 -2.63 -5.94
N PHE A 30 -15.70 -1.68 -6.81
CA PHE A 30 -14.37 -1.62 -7.44
C PHE A 30 -13.25 -1.44 -6.42
N ASN A 31 -13.50 -0.71 -5.33
CA ASN A 31 -12.47 -0.51 -4.29
C ASN A 31 -12.20 -1.80 -3.53
N SER A 32 -13.25 -2.57 -3.17
CA SER A 32 -13.09 -3.87 -2.53
C SER A 32 -12.44 -4.89 -3.46
N ASP A 33 -12.84 -4.90 -4.73
CA ASP A 33 -12.32 -5.84 -5.72
C ASP A 33 -10.85 -5.58 -6.04
N LEU A 34 -10.44 -4.32 -6.17
CA LEU A 34 -9.04 -3.94 -6.30
C LEU A 34 -8.23 -4.30 -5.04
N ALA A 35 -8.80 -4.15 -3.85
CA ALA A 35 -8.13 -4.55 -2.61
C ALA A 35 -7.94 -6.08 -2.51
N LEU A 36 -8.95 -6.85 -2.92
CA LEU A 36 -8.88 -8.32 -2.99
C LEU A 36 -7.86 -8.77 -4.03
N ALA A 37 -7.90 -8.21 -5.24
CA ALA A 37 -6.92 -8.50 -6.29
C ALA A 37 -5.48 -8.21 -5.80
N ARG A 38 -5.28 -7.09 -5.09
CA ARG A 38 -3.99 -6.75 -4.49
C ARG A 38 -3.51 -7.82 -3.50
N SER A 39 -4.41 -8.31 -2.65
CA SER A 39 -4.11 -9.37 -1.68
C SER A 39 -3.71 -10.67 -2.38
N SER A 40 -4.46 -11.08 -3.41
CA SER A 40 -4.18 -12.28 -4.20
C SER A 40 -2.83 -12.20 -4.91
N ILE A 41 -2.50 -11.05 -5.52
CA ILE A 41 -1.19 -10.83 -6.16
C ILE A 41 -0.06 -10.95 -5.12
N ASN A 42 -0.21 -10.34 -3.94
CA ASN A 42 0.79 -10.43 -2.88
C ASN A 42 0.95 -11.85 -2.34
N THR A 43 -0.15 -12.58 -2.24
CA THR A 43 -0.19 -13.96 -1.80
C THR A 43 0.53 -14.88 -2.79
N TYR A 44 0.31 -14.70 -4.10
CA TYR A 44 1.07 -15.39 -5.15
C TYR A 44 2.58 -15.11 -5.10
N LYS A 45 2.99 -13.86 -4.87
CA LYS A 45 4.42 -13.51 -4.75
C LYS A 45 5.13 -14.23 -3.59
N ARG A 46 4.40 -14.66 -2.55
CA ARG A 46 4.97 -15.38 -1.40
C ARG A 46 5.29 -16.83 -1.73
N ASP A 47 4.39 -17.49 -2.46
CA ASP A 47 4.58 -18.87 -2.91
C ASP A 47 4.01 -19.05 -4.33
N PRO A 48 4.81 -18.79 -5.38
CA PRO A 48 4.35 -18.83 -6.76
C PRO A 48 4.19 -20.26 -7.31
N THR A 49 4.57 -21.28 -6.54
CA THR A 49 4.56 -22.68 -6.98
C THR A 49 3.34 -23.46 -6.51
N HIS A 50 2.63 -22.94 -5.50
CA HIS A 50 1.47 -23.61 -4.95
C HIS A 50 0.22 -23.40 -5.82
N PRO A 51 -0.50 -24.48 -6.22
CA PRO A 51 -1.69 -24.38 -7.09
C PRO A 51 -2.76 -23.38 -6.64
N GLU A 52 -3.04 -23.25 -5.34
CA GLU A 52 -4.02 -22.29 -4.83
C GLU A 52 -3.60 -20.85 -5.08
N MET A 53 -2.30 -20.57 -5.01
CA MET A 53 -1.72 -19.25 -5.21
C MET A 53 -1.74 -18.87 -6.69
N ILE A 54 -1.50 -19.85 -7.57
CA ILE A 54 -1.66 -19.69 -9.03
C ILE A 54 -3.11 -19.36 -9.37
N ASN A 55 -4.07 -20.09 -8.79
CA ASN A 55 -5.50 -19.80 -8.98
C ASN A 55 -5.89 -18.42 -8.42
N ALA A 56 -5.30 -18.01 -7.29
CA ALA A 56 -5.53 -16.69 -6.73
C ALA A 56 -5.05 -15.57 -7.67
N LEU A 57 -3.89 -15.75 -8.32
CA LEU A 57 -3.41 -14.81 -9.34
C LEU A 57 -4.35 -14.76 -10.55
N ALA A 58 -4.77 -15.91 -11.07
CA ALA A 58 -5.70 -15.97 -12.21
C ALA A 58 -7.05 -15.28 -11.89
N ASN A 59 -7.57 -15.46 -10.67
CA ASN A 59 -8.77 -14.76 -10.20
C ASN A 59 -8.55 -13.24 -10.07
N ALA A 60 -7.35 -12.83 -9.64
CA ALA A 60 -6.98 -11.42 -9.60
C ALA A 60 -6.97 -10.84 -11.02
N ASP A 61 -6.33 -11.50 -11.99
CA ASP A 61 -6.26 -11.03 -13.38
C ASP A 61 -7.65 -10.92 -14.02
N MET A 62 -8.55 -11.89 -13.78
CA MET A 62 -9.94 -11.80 -14.22
C MET A 62 -10.67 -10.59 -13.61
N THR A 63 -10.45 -10.33 -12.33
CA THR A 63 -11.03 -9.17 -11.64
C THR A 63 -10.49 -7.86 -12.20
N LEU A 64 -9.17 -7.78 -12.41
CA LEU A 64 -8.52 -6.59 -13.00
C LEU A 64 -9.04 -6.32 -14.41
N ASN A 65 -9.20 -7.35 -15.25
CA ASN A 65 -9.73 -7.20 -16.60
C ASN A 65 -11.17 -6.65 -16.60
N ARG A 66 -12.06 -7.17 -15.75
CA ARG A 66 -13.44 -6.66 -15.64
C ARG A 66 -13.48 -5.18 -15.22
N ILE A 67 -12.65 -4.81 -14.25
CA ILE A 67 -12.55 -3.42 -13.79
C ILE A 67 -11.95 -2.54 -14.89
N GLN A 68 -10.91 -3.02 -15.59
CA GLN A 68 -10.30 -2.32 -16.70
C GLN A 68 -11.31 -2.00 -17.80
N GLU A 69 -12.09 -2.99 -18.26
CA GLU A 69 -13.14 -2.78 -19.26
C GLU A 69 -14.09 -1.67 -18.85
N SER A 70 -14.56 -1.71 -17.59
CA SER A 70 -15.48 -0.71 -17.06
C SER A 70 -14.85 0.69 -16.98
N LEU A 71 -13.63 0.80 -16.47
CA LEU A 71 -12.94 2.09 -16.32
C LEU A 71 -12.53 2.68 -17.68
N ILE A 72 -12.24 1.84 -18.68
CA ILE A 72 -11.95 2.29 -20.04
C ILE A 72 -13.18 2.90 -20.70
N THR A 73 -14.35 2.27 -20.55
CA THR A 73 -15.62 2.86 -21.03
C THR A 73 -15.89 4.21 -20.39
N MET A 74 -15.63 4.37 -19.09
CA MET A 74 -15.76 5.68 -18.43
C MET A 74 -14.70 6.69 -18.91
N ALA A 75 -13.49 6.22 -19.20
CA ALA A 75 -12.42 7.07 -19.72
C ALA A 75 -12.67 7.56 -21.15
N GLU A 76 -13.39 6.78 -21.97
CA GLU A 76 -13.83 7.20 -23.32
C GLU A 76 -14.70 8.47 -23.26
N GLU A 77 -15.51 8.63 -22.22
CA GLU A 77 -16.37 9.82 -22.03
C GLU A 77 -15.58 11.11 -21.78
N GLU A 78 -14.35 11.00 -21.27
CA GLU A 78 -13.44 12.15 -21.03
C GLU A 78 -12.71 12.60 -22.30
N GLY A 79 -12.74 11.80 -23.37
CA GLY A 79 -12.13 12.10 -24.67
C GLY A 79 -10.95 11.22 -25.04
N GLU A 80 -10.64 11.22 -26.34
CA GLU A 80 -9.65 10.34 -26.97
C GLU A 80 -8.23 10.51 -26.39
N GLU A 81 -7.77 11.75 -26.20
CA GLU A 81 -6.45 12.01 -25.62
C GLU A 81 -6.30 11.45 -24.18
N TYR A 82 -7.38 11.52 -23.40
CA TYR A 82 -7.39 10.98 -22.05
C TYR A 82 -7.36 9.46 -22.07
N LEU A 83 -8.17 8.84 -22.91
CA LEU A 83 -8.21 7.39 -23.10
C LEU A 83 -6.84 6.84 -23.56
N ASP A 84 -6.25 7.45 -24.59
CA ASP A 84 -4.97 7.02 -25.17
C ASP A 84 -3.84 7.00 -24.15
N LYS A 85 -3.80 8.03 -23.28
CA LYS A 85 -2.84 8.10 -22.18
C LYS A 85 -2.96 6.90 -21.25
N TRP A 86 -4.18 6.51 -20.86
CA TRP A 86 -4.40 5.37 -19.96
C TRP A 86 -4.16 4.03 -20.64
N LEU A 87 -4.51 3.91 -21.92
CA LEU A 87 -4.21 2.73 -22.73
C LEU A 87 -2.70 2.52 -22.91
N ASP A 88 -1.91 3.60 -23.09
CA ASP A 88 -0.45 3.52 -23.12
C ASP A 88 0.10 2.98 -21.80
N TYR A 89 -0.36 3.51 -20.66
CA TYR A 89 0.04 3.02 -19.34
C TYR A 89 -0.30 1.54 -19.14
N LEU A 90 -1.50 1.10 -19.51
CA LEU A 90 -1.87 -0.31 -19.41
C LEU A 90 -1.01 -1.18 -20.32
N LYS A 91 -0.75 -0.75 -21.56
CA LYS A 91 0.09 -1.48 -22.52
C LYS A 91 1.52 -1.65 -22.02
N ARG A 92 2.10 -0.62 -21.41
CA ARG A 92 3.44 -0.66 -20.81
C ARG A 92 3.46 -1.55 -19.58
N ALA A 93 2.46 -1.46 -18.71
CA ALA A 93 2.33 -2.33 -17.53
C ALA A 93 2.24 -3.82 -17.92
N THR A 94 1.47 -4.16 -18.97
CA THR A 94 1.36 -5.53 -19.49
C THR A 94 2.68 -6.09 -20.01
N LYS A 95 3.57 -5.23 -20.54
CA LYS A 95 4.94 -5.62 -20.95
C LYS A 95 5.89 -5.81 -19.76
N GLY A 96 5.43 -5.59 -18.53
CA GLY A 96 6.25 -5.64 -17.32
C GLY A 96 7.05 -4.37 -17.04
N GLU A 97 6.77 -3.26 -17.75
CA GLU A 97 7.38 -1.98 -17.45
C GLU A 97 6.83 -1.41 -16.14
N THR A 98 7.69 -0.74 -15.36
CA THR A 98 7.23 0.05 -14.22
C THR A 98 6.72 1.38 -14.73
N VAL A 99 5.39 1.53 -14.76
CA VAL A 99 4.71 2.75 -15.26
C VAL A 99 4.56 3.76 -14.13
N PHE A 100 4.29 3.26 -12.93
CA PHE A 100 4.18 4.06 -11.74
C PHE A 100 5.03 3.47 -10.63
N GLU A 101 5.73 4.36 -9.92
CA GLU A 101 6.40 4.01 -8.67
C GLU A 101 5.36 3.53 -7.67
N MET A 102 5.58 2.33 -7.15
CA MET A 102 4.76 1.79 -6.09
C MET A 102 4.96 2.65 -4.85
N PRO A 103 3.88 3.11 -4.19
CA PRO A 103 4.03 3.79 -2.91
C PRO A 103 4.77 2.83 -1.99
N GLN A 104 5.93 3.24 -1.48
CA GLN A 104 6.66 2.41 -0.53
C GLN A 104 5.76 2.21 0.68
N SER A 105 5.25 0.98 0.83
CA SER A 105 4.46 0.58 1.99
C SER A 105 5.40 0.57 3.19
N ARG A 106 5.47 1.71 3.88
CA ARG A 106 6.21 1.89 5.12
C ARG A 106 5.61 1.13 6.30
N SER A 107 4.43 0.55 6.13
CA SER A 107 3.76 -0.28 7.14
C SER A 107 4.09 -1.76 6.90
N LYS A 108 5.11 -2.29 7.59
CA LYS A 108 5.26 -3.73 7.82
C LYS A 108 4.54 -4.06 9.13
N PHE A 109 3.80 -5.17 9.15
CA PHE A 109 3.27 -5.74 10.40
C PHE A 109 4.45 -6.07 11.32
N LEU A 110 4.36 -5.70 12.61
CA LEU A 110 5.38 -5.99 13.61
C LEU A 110 5.33 -7.47 13.98
N ILE A 111 6.12 -8.29 13.27
CA ILE A 111 6.20 -9.75 13.46
C ILE A 111 6.79 -10.12 14.84
N ASN A 112 7.51 -9.19 15.48
CA ASN A 112 8.25 -9.42 16.72
C ASN A 112 7.58 -8.82 17.97
N THR A 113 6.28 -8.49 17.96
CA THR A 113 5.62 -7.97 19.16
C THR A 113 5.72 -9.00 20.29
N PRO A 114 6.38 -8.70 21.43
CA PRO A 114 6.48 -9.63 22.53
C PRO A 114 5.08 -10.07 23.01
N PRO A 115 4.86 -11.35 23.33
CA PRO A 115 3.56 -11.84 23.78
C PRO A 115 3.05 -11.04 24.98
N GLY A 116 1.83 -10.50 24.89
CA GLY A 116 1.21 -9.72 25.95
C GLY A 116 1.49 -8.21 25.93
N MET A 117 2.29 -7.71 24.97
CA MET A 117 2.52 -6.27 24.79
C MET A 117 1.67 -5.70 23.66
N SER A 118 1.30 -4.42 23.79
CA SER A 118 0.80 -3.62 22.67
C SER A 118 1.98 -3.09 21.88
N SER A 119 1.76 -2.82 20.60
CA SER A 119 2.77 -2.28 19.72
C SER A 119 2.26 -1.13 18.88
N GLY A 120 3.18 -0.22 18.56
CA GLY A 120 2.98 0.93 17.67
C GLY A 120 4.16 1.03 16.72
N ARG A 121 3.93 1.54 15.52
CA ARG A 121 4.97 1.75 14.51
C ARG A 121 4.82 3.15 13.96
N ILE A 122 5.94 3.87 13.88
CA ILE A 122 6.00 5.16 13.23
C ILE A 122 6.98 5.11 12.07
N THR A 123 6.64 5.82 11.00
CA THR A 123 7.59 6.08 9.91
C THR A 123 7.59 7.56 9.58
N LEU A 124 8.77 8.15 9.67
CA LEU A 124 9.01 9.58 9.59
C LEU A 124 9.42 9.99 8.18
N LYS A 125 9.22 11.26 7.81
CA LYS A 125 9.67 11.77 6.52
C LYS A 125 11.19 11.95 6.47
N ASN A 126 11.76 12.36 7.59
CA ASN A 126 13.19 12.59 7.78
C ASN A 126 13.72 11.69 8.92
N PRO A 127 15.02 11.32 8.90
CA PRO A 127 15.63 10.59 9.98
C PRO A 127 15.52 11.34 11.32
N LEU A 128 15.12 10.63 12.37
CA LEU A 128 15.12 11.17 13.73
C LEU A 128 16.48 10.88 14.38
N ALA A 129 17.03 11.84 15.12
CA ALA A 129 18.19 11.56 15.97
C ALA A 129 17.81 10.47 16.99
N GLU A 130 18.55 9.36 16.98
CA GLU A 130 18.26 8.20 17.84
C GLU A 130 18.15 8.59 19.32
N GLU A 131 18.96 9.55 19.77
CA GLU A 131 18.93 10.10 21.13
C GLU A 131 17.55 10.60 21.53
N ARG A 132 16.85 11.34 20.65
CA ARG A 132 15.51 11.88 20.95
C ARG A 132 14.43 10.81 21.07
N VAL A 133 14.54 9.75 20.27
CA VAL A 133 13.58 8.64 20.30
C VAL A 133 13.82 7.79 21.55
N ASN A 134 15.09 7.54 21.90
CA ASN A 134 15.47 6.84 23.13
C ASN A 134 14.99 7.60 24.37
N GLU A 135 15.14 8.92 24.43
CA GLU A 135 14.64 9.73 25.54
C GLU A 135 13.13 9.51 25.76
N ILE A 136 12.32 9.65 24.71
CA ILE A 136 10.86 9.46 24.81
C ILE A 136 10.51 8.03 25.22
N ALA A 137 11.24 7.04 24.70
CA ALA A 137 11.04 5.64 25.04
C ALA A 137 11.34 5.36 26.53
N GLU A 138 12.46 5.86 27.04
CA GLU A 138 12.85 5.72 28.45
C GLU A 138 11.84 6.40 29.39
N TRP A 139 11.42 7.63 29.08
CA TRP A 139 10.44 8.37 29.87
C TRP A 139 9.09 7.66 29.96
N ASN A 140 8.69 6.95 28.90
CA ASN A 140 7.41 6.24 28.83
C ASN A 140 7.51 4.76 29.21
N GLY A 141 8.72 4.24 29.50
CA GLY A 141 8.96 2.82 29.76
C GLY A 141 8.60 1.94 28.56
N LEU A 142 8.94 2.40 27.36
CA LEU A 142 8.73 1.69 26.09
C LEU A 142 10.02 1.02 25.63
N ILE A 143 9.88 -0.13 24.99
CA ILE A 143 10.96 -0.76 24.23
C ILE A 143 10.87 -0.22 22.81
N ILE A 144 11.99 0.24 22.26
CA ILE A 144 12.06 0.67 20.87
C ILE A 144 13.01 -0.19 20.05
N GLU A 145 12.66 -0.37 18.78
CA GLU A 145 13.45 -1.08 17.79
C GLU A 145 13.45 -0.24 16.51
N PHE A 146 14.65 0.08 16.01
CA PHE A 146 14.79 0.77 14.73
C PHE A 146 14.80 -0.26 13.60
N ASP A 147 13.81 -0.16 12.71
CA ASP A 147 13.77 -0.93 11.47
C ASP A 147 14.72 -0.34 10.43
N ASP A 148 14.84 1.00 10.41
CA ASP A 148 15.70 1.84 9.59
C ASP A 148 15.78 3.26 10.18
N ASP A 149 16.57 4.15 9.58
CA ASP A 149 16.80 5.54 10.03
C ASP A 149 15.51 6.38 10.21
N CYS A 150 14.40 5.99 9.58
CA CYS A 150 13.14 6.71 9.60
C CYS A 150 12.00 5.92 10.26
N THR A 151 12.23 4.66 10.64
CA THR A 151 11.18 3.74 11.08
C THR A 151 11.50 3.17 12.44
N VAL A 152 10.58 3.40 13.38
CA VAL A 152 10.71 2.95 14.76
C VAL A 152 9.47 2.15 15.15
N ALA A 153 9.71 0.98 15.73
CA ALA A 153 8.72 0.17 16.43
C ALA A 153 8.78 0.47 17.93
N LEU A 154 7.61 0.56 18.57
CA LEU A 154 7.41 0.81 19.99
C LEU A 154 6.63 -0.35 20.59
N TYR A 155 7.09 -0.87 21.72
CA TYR A 155 6.44 -1.96 22.44
C TYR A 155 6.26 -1.60 23.91
N GLY A 156 5.10 -1.94 24.48
CA GLY A 156 4.80 -1.71 25.89
C GLY A 156 3.33 -1.92 26.21
N ASP A 157 2.90 -1.43 27.37
CA ASP A 157 1.49 -1.42 27.74
C ASP A 157 0.69 -0.50 26.80
N LYS A 158 -0.57 -0.86 26.52
CA LYS A 158 -1.43 -0.12 25.57
C LYS A 158 -1.43 1.39 25.82
N ASP A 159 -1.60 1.81 27.06
CA ASP A 159 -1.69 3.22 27.44
C ASP A 159 -0.36 3.95 27.25
N LYS A 160 0.76 3.29 27.52
CA LYS A 160 2.11 3.82 27.32
C LYS A 160 2.45 3.96 25.84
N VAL A 161 2.09 2.95 25.04
CA VAL A 161 2.29 3.00 23.58
C VAL A 161 1.47 4.14 22.98
N GLN A 162 0.21 4.31 23.41
CA GLN A 162 -0.61 5.44 22.96
C GLN A 162 -0.04 6.79 23.39
N HIS A 163 0.55 6.89 24.58
CA HIS A 163 1.18 8.12 25.06
C HIS A 163 2.45 8.45 24.27
N GLY A 164 3.37 7.49 24.13
CA GLY A 164 4.60 7.66 23.36
C GLY A 164 4.34 8.01 21.89
N LEU A 165 3.31 7.40 21.27
CA LEU A 165 2.90 7.76 19.91
C LEU A 165 2.39 9.21 19.80
N LYS A 166 1.70 9.73 20.83
CA LYS A 166 1.26 11.13 20.85
C LYS A 166 2.43 12.09 21.03
N GLU A 167 3.37 11.76 21.90
CA GLU A 167 4.58 12.57 22.10
C GLU A 167 5.49 12.58 20.87
N MET A 168 5.51 11.49 20.10
CA MET A 168 6.20 11.44 18.81
C MET A 168 5.43 12.12 17.66
N GLY A 169 4.19 12.54 17.91
CA GLY A 169 3.29 13.23 16.98
C GLY A 169 3.90 14.42 16.22
N PRO A 170 4.59 15.35 16.89
CA PRO A 170 5.19 16.52 16.25
C PRO A 170 6.21 16.16 15.17
N PHE A 171 6.95 15.05 15.31
CA PHE A 171 7.96 14.63 14.34
C PHE A 171 7.38 14.09 13.03
N PHE A 172 6.08 13.82 12.96
CA PHE A 172 5.44 13.36 11.72
C PHE A 172 5.35 14.45 10.65
N SER A 173 5.48 15.71 11.05
CA SER A 173 5.30 16.88 10.18
C SER A 173 6.61 17.60 9.82
N GLU A 174 7.70 17.33 10.53
CA GLU A 174 9.05 17.83 10.24
C GLU A 174 9.69 17.11 9.04
#